data_AF-A0A7K7XU77-F1
#
_entry.id   AF-A0A7K7XU77-F1
#
_cell.length_a   1.000
_cell.length_b   1.000
_cell.length_c   1.000
_cell.angle_alpha   90.00
_cell.angle_beta   90.00
_cell.angle_gamma   90.00
#
_symmetry.space_group_name_H-M   'P 1'
#
loop_
_entity.id
_entity.type
_entity.pdbx_description
1 polymer ?
#
loop_
_entity_poly.entity_id
_entity_poly.type
_entity_poly.pdbx_seq_one_letter_code
_entity_poly.pdbx_strand_id
1 'polypeptide(L)'
;QGSLTIPNVSLSDAGMYQCVAENRHGVIFASAELSVIAIGPDFSKTLLKKLTLVKVGGEVIIECKPKASPRPTYSWKKGKDILRENERITVLDDGSLRIVNVTKSDAGSYTCVATNHFGTASSTGSLVVKDPTRVMVSPFSMDVTVGESIVLPCQVSHDHSLDIVFTWSFNGHLIDFEKDGDHFERVGGV
;
A
#
# COMPACT_ATOMS: atom_id res chain seq x y z
N GLN A 1 -34.04 20.24 29.16
CA GLN A 1 -33.49 19.29 28.17
C GLN A 1 -33.57 17.90 28.79
N GLY A 2 -34.12 16.91 28.08
CA GLY A 2 -34.13 15.52 28.51
C GLY A 2 -33.09 14.72 27.73
N SER A 3 -32.38 13.81 28.39
CA SER A 3 -31.37 12.95 27.76
C SER A 3 -31.43 11.55 28.36
N LEU A 4 -31.33 10.52 27.51
CA LEU A 4 -31.22 9.12 27.91
C LEU A 4 -29.78 8.65 27.66
N THR A 5 -29.17 8.02 28.66
CA THR A 5 -27.85 7.37 28.52
C THR A 5 -28.02 5.86 28.66
N ILE A 6 -27.48 5.10 27.71
CA ILE A 6 -27.46 3.63 27.74
C ILE A 6 -26.00 3.19 27.91
N PRO A 7 -25.55 2.90 29.14
CA PRO A 7 -24.20 2.41 29.36
C PRO A 7 -24.04 0.98 28.83
N ASN A 8 -22.87 0.64 28.27
CA ASN A 8 -22.53 -0.71 27.80
C ASN A 8 -23.54 -1.30 26.80
N VAL A 9 -23.83 -0.55 25.73
CA VAL A 9 -24.74 -0.94 24.65
C VAL A 9 -24.42 -2.35 24.13
N SER A 10 -25.48 -3.15 24.00
CA SER A 10 -25.49 -4.52 23.53
C SER A 10 -26.45 -4.69 22.35
N LEU A 11 -26.42 -5.83 21.66
CA LEU A 11 -27.33 -6.07 20.52
C LEU A 11 -28.82 -5.98 20.89
N SER A 12 -29.19 -6.24 22.15
CA SER A 12 -30.58 -6.14 22.61
C SER A 12 -31.06 -4.71 22.82
N ASP A 13 -30.17 -3.72 22.83
CA ASP A 13 -30.54 -2.30 22.92
C ASP A 13 -30.92 -1.71 21.54
N ALA A 14 -30.86 -2.51 20.47
CA ALA A 14 -31.35 -2.07 19.18
C ALA A 14 -32.88 -1.93 19.18
N GLY A 15 -33.41 -0.82 18.67
CA GLY A 15 -34.84 -0.61 18.60
C GLY A 15 -35.26 0.86 18.46
N MET A 16 -36.57 1.09 18.48
CA MET A 16 -37.15 2.43 18.42
C MET A 16 -37.24 3.05 19.81
N TYR A 17 -36.53 4.16 20.01
CA TYR A 17 -36.61 4.97 21.22
C TYR A 17 -37.52 6.16 21.00
N GLN A 18 -38.34 6.49 22.00
CA GLN A 18 -39.25 7.63 21.96
C GLN A 18 -39.06 8.50 23.19
N CYS A 19 -38.92 9.81 22.98
CA CYS A 19 -38.96 10.82 24.02
C CYS A 19 -40.37 11.43 24.03
N VAL A 20 -41.05 11.36 25.17
CA VAL A 20 -42.39 11.95 25.36
C VAL A 20 -42.27 13.09 26.36
N ALA A 21 -42.81 14.26 26.03
CA ALA A 21 -42.86 15.42 26.90
C ALA A 21 -44.31 15.85 27.09
N GLU A 22 -44.72 15.99 28.36
CA GLU A 22 -46.09 16.32 28.75
C GLU A 22 -46.10 17.52 29.70
N ASN A 23 -47.10 18.39 29.52
CA ASN A 23 -47.49 19.38 30.51
C ASN A 23 -49.03 19.50 30.55
N ARG A 24 -49.56 20.38 31.40
CA ARG A 24 -51.01 20.60 31.55
C ARG A 24 -51.75 21.00 30.26
N HIS A 25 -51.04 21.36 29.19
CA HIS A 25 -51.60 21.78 27.91
C HIS A 25 -51.38 20.74 26.79
N GLY A 26 -50.81 19.58 27.08
CA GLY A 26 -50.75 18.47 26.13
C GLY A 26 -49.48 17.63 26.20
N VAL A 27 -49.43 16.67 25.28
CA VAL A 27 -48.35 15.68 25.12
C VAL A 27 -47.78 15.79 23.72
N ILE A 28 -46.46 15.81 23.61
CA ILE A 28 -45.73 15.72 22.34
C ILE A 28 -44.67 14.62 22.44
N PHE A 29 -44.25 14.07 21.30
CA PHE A 29 -43.21 13.05 21.26
C PHE A 29 -42.28 13.20 20.05
N ALA A 30 -41.10 12.60 20.14
CA ALA A 30 -40.15 12.41 19.05
C ALA A 30 -39.51 11.02 19.16
N SER A 31 -39.28 10.35 18.03
CA SER A 31 -38.75 8.99 18.00
C SER A 31 -37.51 8.87 17.10
N ALA A 32 -36.62 7.94 17.43
CA ALA A 32 -35.43 7.58 16.63
C ALA A 32 -35.13 6.08 16.76
N GLU A 33 -34.57 5.48 15.71
CA GLU A 33 -34.09 4.10 15.73
C GLU A 33 -32.63 4.03 16.17
N LEU A 34 -32.33 3.19 17.16
CA LEU A 34 -30.97 2.82 17.53
C LEU A 34 -30.61 1.50 16.85
N SER A 35 -29.62 1.55 15.95
CA SER A 35 -28.99 0.33 15.41
C SER A 35 -27.72 0.01 16.18
N VAL A 36 -27.56 -1.24 16.60
CA VAL A 36 -26.34 -1.74 17.25
C VAL A 36 -25.67 -2.76 16.33
N ILE A 37 -24.40 -2.52 15.98
CA ILE A 37 -23.64 -3.40 15.07
C ILE A 37 -22.54 -4.17 15.81
N ALA A 38 -22.48 -5.47 15.56
CA ALA A 38 -21.48 -6.39 16.07
C ALA A 38 -20.88 -7.19 14.91
N ILE A 39 -19.72 -6.77 14.43
CA ILE A 39 -19.08 -7.35 13.24
C ILE A 39 -17.65 -7.73 13.61
N GLY A 40 -17.39 -9.05 13.63
CA GLY A 40 -16.03 -9.57 13.75
C GLY A 40 -15.16 -9.18 12.54
N PRO A 41 -13.83 -9.15 12.66
CA PRO A 41 -12.96 -8.76 11.56
C PRO A 41 -13.12 -9.71 10.36
N ASP A 42 -13.22 -9.14 9.16
CA ASP A 42 -13.30 -9.89 7.90
C ASP A 42 -12.44 -9.23 6.82
N PHE A 43 -11.63 -10.04 6.12
CA PHE A 43 -10.74 -9.63 5.05
C PHE A 43 -11.22 -10.07 3.65
N SER A 44 -12.42 -10.65 3.53
CA SER A 44 -12.95 -11.21 2.28
C SER A 44 -12.91 -10.24 1.08
N LYS A 45 -12.99 -8.93 1.33
CA LYS A 45 -12.97 -7.88 0.29
C LYS A 45 -11.67 -7.08 0.21
N THR A 46 -10.80 -7.21 1.20
CA THR A 46 -9.59 -6.38 1.39
C THR A 46 -8.42 -7.27 1.77
N LEU A 47 -8.23 -8.32 0.97
CA LEU A 47 -7.07 -9.19 1.09
C LEU A 47 -5.79 -8.38 0.90
N LEU A 48 -4.78 -8.70 1.69
CA LEU A 48 -3.44 -8.20 1.46
C LEU A 48 -3.01 -8.53 0.03
N LYS A 49 -2.44 -7.54 -0.66
CA LYS A 49 -1.90 -7.76 -2.01
C LYS A 49 -0.89 -8.90 -1.95
N LYS A 50 -1.11 -9.91 -2.79
CA LYS A 50 -0.26 -11.10 -2.87
C LYS A 50 1.20 -10.73 -3.19
N LEU A 51 1.42 -9.60 -3.85
CA LEU A 51 2.75 -9.09 -4.18
C LEU A 51 2.78 -7.56 -4.09
N THR A 52 3.66 -7.02 -3.25
CA THR A 52 4.03 -5.59 -3.25
C THR A 52 5.50 -5.47 -3.64
N LEU A 53 5.78 -4.67 -4.67
CA LEU A 53 7.13 -4.41 -5.16
C LEU A 53 7.62 -3.07 -4.64
N VAL A 54 8.80 -3.06 -4.01
CA VAL A 54 9.42 -1.83 -3.50
C VAL A 54 10.91 -1.84 -3.80
N LYS A 55 11.48 -0.66 -4.06
CA LYS A 55 12.92 -0.49 -4.24
C LYS A 55 13.65 -0.46 -2.89
N VAL A 56 14.90 -0.92 -2.86
CA VAL A 56 15.79 -0.71 -1.71
C VAL A 56 15.90 0.80 -1.38
N GLY A 57 15.87 1.12 -0.09
CA GLY A 57 15.85 2.49 0.44
C GLY A 57 14.50 3.19 0.32
N GLY A 58 13.50 2.55 -0.29
CA GLY A 58 12.16 3.10 -0.43
C GLY A 58 11.31 3.00 0.83
N GLU A 59 10.05 3.42 0.69
CA GLU A 59 8.98 3.25 1.67
C GLU A 59 7.89 2.34 1.09
N VAL A 60 7.29 1.51 1.95
CA VAL A 60 6.13 0.70 1.60
C VAL A 60 5.07 0.78 2.70
N ILE A 61 3.81 0.83 2.28
CA ILE A 61 2.65 0.68 3.17
C ILE A 61 1.91 -0.60 2.76
N ILE A 62 1.85 -1.54 3.68
CA ILE A 62 1.14 -2.81 3.53
C ILE A 62 -0.24 -2.64 4.19
N GLU A 63 -1.28 -2.53 3.38
CA GLU A 63 -2.63 -2.16 3.85
C GLU A 63 -3.29 -3.25 4.71
N CYS A 64 -3.81 -2.93 5.89
CA CYS A 64 -4.62 -3.87 6.66
C CYS A 64 -5.96 -3.28 7.03
N LYS A 65 -6.95 -3.45 6.15
CA LYS A 65 -8.26 -2.79 6.26
C LYS A 65 -9.41 -3.80 6.33
N PRO A 66 -9.54 -4.59 7.42
CA PRO A 66 -10.65 -5.51 7.57
C PRO A 66 -11.97 -4.74 7.75
N LYS A 67 -13.08 -5.34 7.33
CA LYS A 67 -14.41 -4.91 7.78
C LYS A 67 -14.58 -5.38 9.23
N ALA A 68 -14.77 -4.46 10.17
CA ALA A 68 -14.92 -4.77 11.59
C ALA A 68 -15.67 -3.64 12.32
N SER A 69 -16.48 -4.01 13.32
CA SER A 69 -17.05 -3.07 14.28
C SER A 69 -17.34 -3.77 15.61
N PRO A 70 -16.82 -3.31 16.76
CA PRO A 70 -15.94 -2.15 16.96
C PRO A 70 -14.58 -2.25 16.27
N ARG A 71 -13.85 -1.12 16.22
CA ARG A 71 -12.48 -1.05 15.67
C ARG A 71 -11.62 -2.14 16.34
N PRO A 72 -10.93 -2.99 15.57
CA PRO A 72 -10.13 -4.05 16.13
C PRO A 72 -8.76 -3.53 16.61
N THR A 73 -8.10 -4.32 17.43
CA THR A 73 -6.66 -4.22 17.68
C THR A 73 -5.90 -4.97 16.59
N TYR A 74 -4.74 -4.46 16.20
CA TYR A 74 -3.93 -5.03 15.12
C TYR A 74 -2.60 -5.58 15.65
N SER A 75 -2.16 -6.68 15.05
CA SER A 75 -0.80 -7.19 15.23
C SER A 75 -0.28 -7.70 13.89
N TRP A 76 1.03 -7.60 13.70
CA TRP A 76 1.70 -8.01 12.47
C TRP A 76 2.69 -9.12 12.71
N LYS A 77 2.80 -10.02 11.73
CA LYS A 77 3.81 -11.07 11.70
C LYS A 77 4.60 -11.02 10.40
N LYS A 78 5.88 -11.37 10.47
CA LYS A 78 6.72 -11.66 9.31
C LYS A 78 7.09 -13.13 9.34
N GLY A 79 6.57 -13.91 8.39
CA GLY A 79 6.63 -15.36 8.44
C GLY A 79 5.90 -15.88 9.70
N LYS A 80 6.65 -16.37 10.68
CA LYS A 80 6.10 -16.87 11.96
C LYS A 80 6.27 -15.89 13.12
N ASP A 81 7.15 -14.92 12.98
CA ASP A 81 7.58 -14.05 14.07
C ASP A 81 6.69 -12.81 14.17
N ILE A 82 6.36 -12.42 15.41
CA ILE A 82 5.61 -11.18 15.67
C ILE A 82 6.53 -9.99 15.41
N LEU A 83 6.08 -9.08 14.57
CA LEU A 83 6.76 -7.81 14.32
C LEU A 83 6.50 -6.84 15.46
N ARG A 84 7.56 -6.16 15.88
CA ARG A 84 7.51 -5.04 16.82
C ARG A 84 7.84 -3.76 16.08
N GLU A 85 7.11 -2.71 16.43
CA GLU A 85 7.39 -1.37 15.94
C GLU A 85 8.78 -0.90 16.38
N ASN A 86 9.39 -0.08 15.54
CA ASN A 86 10.70 0.53 15.75
C ASN A 86 10.81 1.79 14.86
N GLU A 87 11.99 2.40 14.79
CA GLU A 87 12.23 3.61 14.00
C GLU A 87 11.87 3.47 12.51
N ARG A 88 11.94 2.25 11.95
CA ARG A 88 11.61 1.99 10.53
C ARG A 88 10.24 1.38 10.32
N ILE A 89 9.67 0.72 11.33
CA ILE A 89 8.45 -0.07 11.23
C ILE A 89 7.39 0.53 12.16
N THR A 90 6.26 0.94 11.60
CA THR A 90 5.16 1.57 12.35
C THR A 90 3.82 0.98 11.92
N VAL A 91 2.92 0.75 12.87
CA VAL A 91 1.53 0.37 12.60
C VAL A 91 0.67 1.63 12.65
N LEU A 92 -0.04 1.91 11.56
CA LEU A 92 -0.91 3.08 11.45
C LEU A 92 -2.25 2.84 12.15
N ASP A 93 -3.01 3.92 12.40
CA ASP A 93 -4.31 3.86 13.08
C ASP A 93 -5.33 2.92 12.41
N ASP A 94 -5.25 2.79 11.08
CA ASP A 94 -6.12 1.90 10.30
C ASP A 94 -5.66 0.43 10.31
N GLY A 95 -4.54 0.13 10.97
CA GLY A 95 -3.92 -1.19 11.08
C GLY A 95 -2.82 -1.45 10.06
N SER A 96 -2.63 -0.59 9.05
CA SER A 96 -1.65 -0.80 7.98
C SER A 96 -0.21 -0.72 8.50
N LEU A 97 0.68 -1.53 7.94
CA LEU A 97 2.11 -1.54 8.31
C LEU A 97 2.90 -0.62 7.39
N ARG A 98 3.57 0.37 7.95
CA ARG A 98 4.50 1.24 7.25
C ARG A 98 5.93 0.80 7.53
N ILE A 99 6.72 0.60 6.46
CA ILE A 99 8.15 0.29 6.54
C ILE A 99 8.92 1.32 5.70
N VAL A 100 9.83 2.07 6.34
CA VAL A 100 10.73 3.03 5.67
C VAL A 100 12.16 2.49 5.58
N ASN A 101 12.96 3.06 4.67
CA ASN A 101 14.33 2.64 4.40
C ASN A 101 14.43 1.12 4.15
N VAL A 102 13.57 0.61 3.27
CA VAL A 102 13.41 -0.83 3.01
C VAL A 102 14.73 -1.47 2.55
N THR A 103 15.04 -2.63 3.08
CA THR A 103 16.23 -3.42 2.75
C THR A 103 15.85 -4.77 2.15
N LYS A 104 16.79 -5.48 1.52
CA LYS A 104 16.54 -6.82 0.96
C LYS A 104 16.09 -7.82 2.03
N SER A 105 16.52 -7.65 3.28
CA SER A 105 16.11 -8.54 4.37
C SER A 105 14.66 -8.32 4.77
N ASP A 106 14.03 -7.19 4.43
CA ASP A 106 12.62 -6.93 4.70
C ASP A 106 11.69 -7.73 3.78
N ALA A 107 12.20 -8.31 2.68
CA ALA A 107 11.40 -9.20 1.83
C ALA A 107 10.84 -10.40 2.62
N GLY A 108 9.64 -10.85 2.25
CA GLY A 108 9.00 -12.01 2.87
C GLY A 108 7.49 -11.91 2.93
N SER A 109 6.89 -12.86 3.66
CA SER A 109 5.44 -12.93 3.89
C SER A 109 5.07 -12.15 5.14
N TYR A 110 4.09 -11.26 5.04
CA TYR A 110 3.56 -10.43 6.11
C TYR A 110 2.10 -10.78 6.37
N THR A 111 1.76 -11.03 7.62
CA THR A 111 0.40 -11.36 8.05
C THR A 111 -0.11 -10.29 9.01
N CYS A 112 -1.20 -9.62 8.65
CA CYS A 112 -1.94 -8.79 9.58
C CYS A 112 -2.98 -9.65 10.31
N VAL A 113 -3.07 -9.49 11.62
CA VAL A 113 -4.09 -10.12 12.46
C VAL A 113 -4.89 -9.01 13.14
N ALA A 114 -6.19 -9.00 12.90
CA ALA A 114 -7.13 -8.07 13.49
C ALA A 114 -8.06 -8.80 14.45
N THR A 115 -8.24 -8.25 15.66
CA THR A 115 -9.04 -8.85 16.73
C THR A 115 -10.00 -7.83 17.33
N ASN A 116 -11.27 -8.19 17.47
CA ASN A 116 -12.21 -7.46 18.33
C ASN A 116 -13.00 -8.47 19.19
N HIS A 117 -13.94 -7.98 20.00
CA HIS A 117 -14.75 -8.83 20.88
C HIS A 117 -15.55 -9.92 20.14
N PHE A 118 -15.85 -9.71 18.86
CA PHE A 118 -16.67 -10.60 18.04
C PHE A 118 -15.85 -11.56 17.18
N GLY A 119 -14.53 -11.50 17.23
CA GLY A 119 -13.68 -12.49 16.58
C GLY A 119 -12.28 -12.02 16.21
N THR A 120 -11.59 -12.90 15.51
CA THR A 120 -10.24 -12.66 14.98
C THR A 120 -10.21 -13.10 13.54
N ALA A 121 -9.59 -12.29 12.68
CA ALA A 121 -9.25 -12.69 11.33
C ALA A 121 -7.85 -12.23 10.97
N SER A 122 -7.30 -12.82 9.93
CA SER A 122 -5.99 -12.47 9.42
C SER A 122 -5.97 -12.46 7.89
N SER A 123 -5.10 -11.64 7.34
CA SER A 123 -4.76 -11.68 5.92
C SER A 123 -3.25 -11.72 5.76
N THR A 124 -2.78 -12.31 4.67
CA THR A 124 -1.34 -12.49 4.39
C THR A 124 -1.01 -11.98 2.99
N GLY A 125 0.06 -11.21 2.86
CA GLY A 125 0.62 -10.73 1.59
C GLY A 125 2.13 -10.89 1.54
N SER A 126 2.73 -10.76 0.36
CA SER A 126 4.19 -10.89 0.19
C SER A 126 4.81 -9.58 -0.25
N LEU A 127 5.91 -9.21 0.42
CA LEU A 127 6.76 -8.09 0.05
C LEU A 127 7.96 -8.60 -0.74
N VAL A 128 8.18 -8.04 -1.92
CA VAL A 128 9.37 -8.30 -2.74
C VAL A 128 10.14 -7.00 -2.91
N VAL A 129 11.44 -7.05 -2.61
CA VAL A 129 12.32 -5.89 -2.65
C VAL A 129 13.27 -5.99 -3.84
N LYS A 130 13.20 -5.01 -4.74
CA LYS A 130 13.97 -4.96 -5.98
C LYS A 130 15.13 -3.97 -5.87
N ASP A 131 16.22 -4.27 -6.57
CA ASP A 131 17.32 -3.31 -6.70
C ASP A 131 16.93 -2.19 -7.66
N PRO A 132 17.31 -0.93 -7.36
CA PRO A 132 17.05 0.17 -8.26
C PRO A 132 17.94 0.09 -9.50
N THR A 133 17.42 0.54 -10.64
CA THR A 133 18.26 0.78 -11.82
C THR A 133 19.16 1.99 -11.56
N ARG A 134 20.47 1.85 -11.80
CA ARG A 134 21.48 2.89 -11.64
C ARG A 134 22.33 2.98 -12.89
N VAL A 135 22.52 4.18 -13.41
CA VAL A 135 23.50 4.43 -14.47
C VAL A 135 24.89 4.28 -13.88
N MET A 136 25.67 3.37 -14.44
CA MET A 136 27.06 3.09 -14.08
C MET A 136 28.02 3.84 -15.01
N VAL A 137 27.70 3.88 -16.30
CA VAL A 137 28.44 4.65 -17.30
C VAL A 137 27.45 5.50 -18.09
N SER A 138 27.63 6.81 -17.99
CA SER A 138 26.84 7.80 -18.74
C SER A 138 27.47 8.09 -20.11
N PRO A 139 26.67 8.45 -21.12
CA PRO A 139 27.18 9.03 -22.35
C PRO A 139 28.00 10.28 -22.04
N PHE A 140 29.11 10.48 -22.75
CA PHE A 140 30.00 11.63 -22.57
C PHE A 140 30.36 12.25 -23.92
N SER A 141 30.80 13.51 -23.88
CA SER A 141 31.20 14.25 -25.08
C SER A 141 32.45 13.64 -25.71
N MET A 142 32.42 13.46 -27.04
CA MET A 142 33.53 12.94 -27.83
C MET A 142 33.68 13.80 -29.09
N ASP A 143 34.92 14.10 -29.48
CA ASP A 143 35.24 14.69 -30.78
C ASP A 143 35.54 13.56 -31.76
N VAL A 144 34.88 13.56 -32.92
CA VAL A 144 34.99 12.50 -33.93
C VAL A 144 35.04 13.08 -35.33
N THR A 145 35.79 12.43 -36.20
CA THR A 145 36.01 12.88 -37.58
C THR A 145 34.85 12.45 -38.47
N VAL A 146 34.53 13.27 -39.48
CA VAL A 146 33.50 12.93 -40.47
C VAL A 146 33.79 11.59 -41.13
N GLY A 147 32.81 10.69 -41.11
CA GLY A 147 32.88 9.34 -41.69
C GLY A 147 33.29 8.25 -40.70
N GLU A 148 33.72 8.59 -39.49
CA GLU A 148 33.96 7.61 -38.42
C GLU A 148 32.66 7.27 -37.68
N SER A 149 32.55 6.02 -37.22
CA SER A 149 31.42 5.55 -36.40
C SER A 149 31.76 5.67 -34.91
N ILE A 150 30.77 6.01 -34.09
CA ILE A 150 30.91 6.08 -32.63
C ILE A 150 29.87 5.22 -31.93
N VAL A 151 30.16 4.87 -30.68
CA VAL A 151 29.20 4.27 -29.75
C VAL A 151 29.12 5.16 -28.52
N LEU A 152 27.93 5.68 -28.22
CA LEU A 152 27.67 6.36 -26.96
C LEU A 152 27.39 5.29 -25.89
N PRO A 153 28.26 5.15 -24.87
CA PRO A 153 28.04 4.12 -23.85
C PRO A 153 26.90 4.52 -22.92
N CYS A 154 26.04 3.56 -22.60
CA CYS A 154 25.09 3.66 -21.51
C CYS A 154 25.04 2.30 -20.81
N GLN A 155 25.73 2.18 -19.67
CA GLN A 155 25.74 0.96 -18.88
C GLN A 155 24.96 1.19 -17.60
N VAL A 156 24.05 0.29 -17.29
CA VAL A 156 23.24 0.35 -16.05
C VAL A 156 23.42 -0.92 -15.22
N SER A 157 23.35 -0.76 -13.90
CA SER A 157 23.07 -1.83 -12.96
C SER A 157 21.57 -1.85 -12.70
N HIS A 158 20.96 -3.03 -12.60
CA HIS A 158 19.52 -3.21 -12.37
C HIS A 158 19.24 -4.55 -11.70
N ASP A 159 18.00 -4.75 -11.23
CA ASP A 159 17.55 -6.04 -10.74
C ASP A 159 17.39 -7.04 -11.91
N HIS A 160 18.14 -8.14 -11.87
CA HIS A 160 18.17 -9.16 -12.95
C HIS A 160 16.83 -9.85 -13.25
N SER A 161 15.82 -9.68 -12.39
CA SER A 161 14.49 -10.25 -12.63
C SER A 161 13.53 -9.29 -13.34
N LEU A 162 14.00 -8.09 -13.70
CA LEU A 162 13.25 -7.09 -14.44
C LEU A 162 13.86 -6.90 -15.82
N ASP A 163 13.01 -6.73 -16.83
CA ASP A 163 13.45 -6.34 -18.15
C ASP A 163 13.93 -4.88 -18.14
N ILE A 164 14.98 -4.60 -18.91
CA ILE A 164 15.50 -3.25 -19.13
C ILE A 164 15.32 -2.87 -20.59
N VAL A 165 14.87 -1.64 -20.82
CA VAL A 165 14.74 -1.07 -22.15
C VAL A 165 15.54 0.22 -22.18
N PHE A 166 16.38 0.37 -23.21
CA PHE A 166 17.15 1.59 -23.43
C PHE A 166 16.42 2.46 -24.46
N THR A 167 16.08 3.68 -24.05
CA THR A 167 15.46 4.67 -24.92
C THR A 167 16.43 5.81 -25.15
N TRP A 168 16.64 6.19 -26.40
CA TRP A 168 17.54 7.26 -26.80
C TRP A 168 16.76 8.44 -27.40
N SER A 169 17.24 9.66 -27.15
CA SER A 169 16.69 10.88 -27.73
C SER A 169 17.79 11.77 -28.30
N PHE A 170 17.54 12.38 -29.45
CA PHE A 170 18.40 13.37 -30.08
C PHE A 170 17.68 14.72 -30.13
N ASN A 171 18.31 15.77 -29.58
CA ASN A 171 17.72 17.12 -29.49
C ASN A 171 16.31 17.15 -28.87
N GLY A 172 16.05 16.29 -27.89
CA GLY A 172 14.74 16.18 -27.23
C GLY A 172 13.70 15.36 -27.99
N HIS A 173 14.00 14.86 -29.19
CA HIS A 173 13.14 13.97 -29.95
C HIS A 173 13.58 12.51 -29.76
N LEU A 174 12.62 11.61 -29.51
CA LEU A 174 12.90 10.18 -29.40
C LEU A 174 13.44 9.65 -30.73
N ILE A 175 14.48 8.84 -30.66
CA ILE A 175 15.02 8.12 -31.82
C ILE A 175 14.10 6.92 -32.08
N ASP A 176 13.54 6.88 -33.30
CA ASP A 176 12.80 5.72 -33.80
C ASP A 176 13.73 4.89 -34.67
N PHE A 177 14.19 3.75 -34.14
CA PHE A 177 15.13 2.86 -34.83
C PHE A 177 14.50 2.08 -35.99
N GLU A 178 13.17 2.09 -36.11
CA GLU A 178 12.45 1.40 -37.20
C GLU A 178 12.17 2.34 -38.38
N LYS A 179 12.51 3.63 -38.24
CA LYS A 179 12.24 4.63 -39.26
C LYS A 179 13.34 4.63 -40.32
N ASP A 180 12.93 4.37 -41.57
CA ASP A 180 13.81 4.39 -42.72
C ASP A 180 14.40 5.79 -42.97
N GLY A 181 15.74 5.87 -43.11
CA GLY A 181 16.47 7.10 -43.42
C GLY A 181 17.20 7.78 -42.26
N ASP A 182 17.07 7.31 -41.02
CA ASP A 182 17.88 7.78 -39.90
C ASP A 182 19.19 6.96 -39.76
N HIS A 183 20.31 7.60 -39.43
CA HIS A 183 21.63 6.95 -39.31
C HIS A 183 21.90 6.31 -37.94
N PHE A 184 20.87 6.13 -37.11
CA PHE A 184 21.01 5.62 -35.74
C PHE A 184 20.79 4.11 -35.70
N GLU A 185 21.74 3.37 -35.14
CA GLU A 185 21.66 1.92 -34.98
C GLU A 185 21.77 1.52 -33.50
N ARG A 186 21.07 0.44 -33.11
CA ARG A 186 21.19 -0.12 -31.75
C ARG A 186 22.42 -1.02 -31.67
N VAL A 187 23.26 -0.77 -30.66
CA VAL A 187 24.42 -1.61 -30.36
C VAL A 187 24.20 -2.29 -29.00
N GLY A 188 23.65 -3.51 -29.03
CA GLY A 188 23.40 -4.35 -27.85
C GLY A 188 22.15 -3.97 -27.03
N GLY A 189 21.44 -4.99 -26.52
CA GLY A 189 20.16 -4.85 -25.79
C GLY A 189 18.95 -4.65 -26.71
N VAL A 190 17.83 -5.32 -26.41
CA VAL A 190 16.54 -5.15 -27.11
C VAL A 190 15.72 -4.05 -26.44
#